data_AF-A0AA39Q707-F1
#
_entry.id   AF-A0AA39Q707-F1
#
_cell.length_a   1.000
_cell.length_b   1.000
_cell.length_c   1.000
_cell.angle_alpha   90.00
_cell.angle_beta   90.00
_cell.angle_gamma   90.00
#
_symmetry.space_group_name_H-M   'P 1'
#
loop_
_entity.id
_entity.type
_entity.pdbx_description
1 polymer ?
#
loop_
_entity_poly.entity_id
_entity_poly.type
_entity_poly.pdbx_seq_one_letter_code
_entity_poly.pdbx_strand_id
1 'polypeptide(L)'
;LGYAIWLVPSDTETAALSKLMELHPKSYTQDSQSHSYPSFDPHITLVTFDKLPSSFNLESISLDLLTLPVVHFDSIKRGNSYLGAFSIVISPVSELMPLHDTVTSHLDVLSISWKSRSFPHMSLFYIDKPDKRDRLHAELINERRIQGDECLMLTASLSMEVTTFTGSEIWLVDCMCSVKRWQVIVKRSLVSPAPPSLLKEEIPQKQT
;
A
#
# COMPACT_ATOMS: atom_id res chain seq x y z
N LEU A 1 7.18 3.11 -14.54
CA LEU A 1 7.69 1.89 -13.85
C LEU A 1 7.49 0.73 -14.82
N GLY A 2 7.93 -0.48 -14.48
CA GLY A 2 7.50 -1.70 -15.20
C GLY A 2 6.22 -2.23 -14.55
N TYR A 3 6.27 -3.47 -14.11
CA TYR A 3 5.28 -4.09 -13.23
C TYR A 3 5.73 -3.98 -11.76
N ALA A 4 4.77 -4.09 -10.85
CA ALA A 4 5.04 -4.10 -9.42
C ALA A 4 4.17 -5.15 -8.70
N ILE A 5 4.71 -5.69 -7.61
CA ILE A 5 3.91 -6.40 -6.61
C ILE A 5 3.79 -5.49 -5.39
N TRP A 6 2.56 -5.19 -5.03
CA TRP A 6 2.20 -4.34 -3.91
C TRP A 6 1.66 -5.18 -2.77
N LEU A 7 2.00 -4.81 -1.55
CA LEU A 7 1.26 -5.17 -0.35
C LEU A 7 0.25 -4.05 -0.07
N VAL A 8 -1.00 -4.41 0.16
CA VAL A 8 -2.13 -3.49 0.36
C VAL A 8 -2.68 -3.64 1.78
N PRO A 9 -3.06 -2.53 2.46
CA PRO A 9 -3.50 -2.59 3.84
C PRO A 9 -4.91 -3.19 3.96
N SER A 10 -5.43 -3.36 5.17
CA SER A 10 -6.82 -3.79 5.39
C SER A 10 -7.83 -2.77 4.82
N ASP A 11 -9.08 -3.17 4.61
CA ASP A 11 -10.11 -2.27 4.08
C ASP A 11 -10.29 -1.00 4.93
N THR A 12 -10.28 -1.15 6.26
CA THR A 12 -10.43 -0.03 7.21
C THR A 12 -9.28 0.95 7.10
N GLU A 13 -8.04 0.46 7.08
CA GLU A 13 -6.84 1.29 6.93
C GLU A 13 -6.77 1.91 5.54
N THR A 14 -7.13 1.16 4.48
CA THR A 14 -7.23 1.64 3.10
C THR A 14 -8.17 2.85 3.02
N ALA A 15 -9.37 2.75 3.59
CA ALA A 15 -10.33 3.85 3.56
C ALA A 15 -9.80 5.12 4.25
N ALA A 16 -9.13 4.96 5.40
CA ALA A 16 -8.52 6.10 6.10
C ALA A 16 -7.36 6.70 5.29
N LEU A 17 -6.44 5.86 4.79
CA LEU A 17 -5.27 6.29 4.04
C LEU A 17 -5.65 6.95 2.71
N SER A 18 -6.57 6.38 1.94
CA SER A 18 -7.04 6.97 0.68
C SER A 18 -7.64 8.36 0.91
N LYS A 19 -8.45 8.53 1.96
CA LYS A 19 -9.02 9.83 2.32
C LYS A 19 -7.95 10.86 2.70
N LEU A 20 -6.88 10.43 3.38
CA LEU A 20 -5.73 11.29 3.65
C LEU A 20 -4.98 11.66 2.36
N MET A 21 -4.76 10.70 1.48
CA MET A 21 -4.03 10.88 0.21
C MET A 21 -4.79 11.74 -0.80
N GLU A 22 -6.11 11.90 -0.64
CA GLU A 22 -6.94 12.84 -1.39
C GLU A 22 -6.80 14.30 -0.91
N LEU A 23 -6.03 14.58 0.14
CA LEU A 23 -5.82 15.95 0.59
C LEU A 23 -5.01 16.74 -0.44
N HIS A 24 -5.53 17.92 -0.77
CA HIS A 24 -4.88 18.91 -1.61
C HIS A 24 -4.77 20.21 -0.82
N PRO A 25 -3.66 20.97 -0.95
CA PRO A 25 -3.56 22.25 -0.26
C PRO A 25 -4.69 23.20 -0.65
N LYS A 26 -5.25 23.98 0.29
CA LYS A 26 -6.39 24.90 0.01
C LYS A 26 -6.15 25.91 -1.12
N SER A 27 -4.88 26.25 -1.37
CA SER A 27 -4.46 27.14 -2.46
C SER A 27 -4.17 26.39 -3.78
N TYR A 28 -4.55 25.12 -3.88
CA TYR A 28 -4.39 24.33 -5.09
C TYR A 28 -5.33 24.84 -6.19
N THR A 29 -4.75 25.57 -7.14
CA THR A 29 -5.34 25.74 -8.46
C THR A 29 -4.93 24.54 -9.31
N GLN A 30 -5.92 23.84 -9.87
CA GLN A 30 -5.69 22.74 -10.80
C GLN A 30 -5.06 23.27 -12.08
N ASP A 31 -3.74 23.34 -12.07
CA ASP A 31 -2.91 23.62 -13.24
C ASP A 31 -2.99 22.38 -14.15
N SER A 32 -3.56 22.54 -15.35
CA SER A 32 -3.71 21.47 -16.34
C SER A 32 -2.38 20.80 -16.72
N GLN A 33 -1.25 21.44 -16.46
CA GLN A 33 0.08 20.90 -16.74
C GLN A 33 0.71 20.16 -15.55
N SER A 34 0.11 20.18 -14.36
CA SER A 34 0.70 19.52 -13.20
C SER A 34 0.34 18.04 -13.13
N HIS A 35 1.36 17.23 -12.85
CA HIS A 35 1.24 15.81 -12.57
C HIS A 35 1.20 15.50 -11.06
N SER A 36 1.22 16.54 -10.21
CA SER A 36 1.08 16.40 -8.76
C SER A 36 -0.28 15.83 -8.37
N TYR A 37 -0.28 15.10 -7.25
CA TYR A 37 -1.47 14.51 -6.62
C TYR A 37 -2.25 13.57 -7.57
N PRO A 38 -1.60 12.60 -8.24
CA PRO A 38 -2.35 11.53 -8.87
C PRO A 38 -3.04 10.70 -7.78
N SER A 39 -4.24 10.20 -8.07
CA SER A 39 -4.86 9.15 -7.27
C SER A 39 -4.13 7.83 -7.50
N PHE A 40 -3.89 7.08 -6.41
CA PHE A 40 -3.39 5.71 -6.41
C PHE A 40 -3.78 5.06 -5.07
N ASP A 41 -3.81 3.73 -5.03
CA ASP A 41 -4.16 2.98 -3.82
C ASP A 41 -3.01 3.04 -2.78
N PRO A 42 -3.29 3.10 -1.47
CA PRO A 42 -2.25 2.98 -0.46
C PRO A 42 -1.58 1.61 -0.53
N HIS A 43 -0.26 1.58 -0.64
CA HIS A 43 0.48 0.32 -0.77
C HIS A 43 1.95 0.43 -0.36
N ILE A 44 2.52 -0.68 0.07
CA ILE A 44 3.97 -0.89 0.17
C ILE A 44 4.41 -1.65 -1.08
N THR A 45 5.31 -1.06 -1.88
CA THR A 45 5.88 -1.78 -3.03
C THR A 45 6.87 -2.82 -2.53
N LEU A 46 6.54 -4.12 -2.68
CA LEU A 46 7.45 -5.22 -2.34
C LEU A 46 8.58 -5.29 -3.36
N VAL A 47 8.23 -5.33 -4.65
CA VAL A 47 9.17 -5.48 -5.76
C VAL A 47 8.64 -4.82 -7.03
N THR A 48 9.56 -4.50 -7.93
CA THR A 48 9.29 -3.99 -9.27
C THR A 48 10.14 -4.76 -10.29
N PHE A 49 9.64 -4.96 -11.51
CA PHE A 49 10.36 -5.65 -12.58
C PHE A 49 9.91 -5.17 -13.95
N ASP A 50 10.80 -5.24 -14.94
CA ASP A 50 10.59 -4.54 -16.22
C ASP A 50 9.72 -5.34 -17.21
N LYS A 51 9.64 -6.67 -17.06
CA LYS A 51 8.90 -7.57 -17.94
C LYS A 51 8.10 -8.59 -17.13
N LEU A 52 6.83 -8.78 -17.49
CA LEU A 52 5.97 -9.82 -16.93
C LEU A 52 5.94 -11.02 -17.90
N PRO A 53 6.53 -12.17 -17.56
CA PRO A 53 6.41 -13.38 -18.37
C PRO A 53 4.95 -13.85 -18.43
N SER A 54 4.53 -14.42 -19.56
CA SER A 54 3.19 -15.00 -19.71
C SER A 54 2.92 -16.19 -18.77
N SER A 55 3.98 -16.82 -18.27
CA SER A 55 3.92 -17.90 -17.29
C SER A 55 3.79 -17.41 -15.84
N PHE A 56 3.92 -16.10 -15.57
CA PHE A 56 3.83 -15.58 -14.21
C PHE A 56 2.39 -15.69 -13.69
N ASN A 57 2.24 -16.23 -12.49
CA ASN A 57 0.98 -16.32 -11.79
C ASN A 57 1.16 -15.87 -10.34
N LEU A 58 0.40 -14.88 -9.89
CA LEU A 58 0.48 -14.40 -8.50
C LEU A 58 0.00 -15.47 -7.51
N GLU A 59 -0.92 -16.35 -7.92
CA GLU A 59 -1.45 -17.44 -7.11
C GLU A 59 -0.44 -18.56 -6.85
N SER A 60 0.63 -18.69 -7.67
CA SER A 60 1.64 -19.72 -7.46
C SER A 60 2.67 -19.39 -6.39
N ILE A 61 2.62 -18.20 -5.79
CA ILE A 61 3.48 -17.83 -4.67
C ILE A 61 3.00 -18.56 -3.41
N SER A 62 3.87 -19.25 -2.68
CA SER A 62 3.47 -20.00 -1.49
C SER A 62 3.31 -19.09 -0.27
N LEU A 63 2.09 -18.58 -0.03
CA LEU A 63 1.80 -17.61 1.05
C LEU A 63 1.12 -18.25 2.28
N ASP A 64 0.68 -19.50 2.18
CA ASP A 64 -0.22 -20.13 3.17
C ASP A 64 0.38 -20.32 4.56
N LEU A 65 1.71 -20.26 4.68
CA LEU A 65 2.43 -20.41 5.95
C LEU A 65 2.89 -19.07 6.53
N LEU A 66 2.57 -17.96 5.87
CA LEU A 66 2.96 -16.63 6.33
C LEU A 66 1.95 -16.08 7.34
N THR A 67 2.48 -15.52 8.42
CA THR A 67 1.70 -14.64 9.29
C THR A 67 1.38 -13.35 8.53
N LEU A 68 0.16 -12.84 8.73
CA LEU A 68 -0.23 -11.53 8.19
C LEU A 68 0.71 -10.45 8.74
N PRO A 69 1.41 -9.69 7.87
CA PRO A 69 2.33 -8.67 8.35
C PRO A 69 1.55 -7.49 8.93
N VAL A 70 1.86 -7.13 10.17
CA VAL A 70 1.34 -5.92 10.83
C VAL A 70 2.52 -5.02 11.16
N VAL A 71 2.52 -3.81 10.62
CA VAL A 71 3.59 -2.83 10.83
C VAL A 71 3.02 -1.49 11.27
N HIS A 72 3.90 -0.65 11.80
CA HIS A 72 3.63 0.69 12.27
C HIS A 72 4.26 1.73 11.34
N PHE A 73 3.69 2.93 11.39
CA PHE A 73 4.28 4.10 10.80
C PHE A 73 5.31 4.71 11.74
N ASP A 74 6.56 4.76 11.29
CA ASP A 74 7.68 5.30 12.07
C ASP A 74 7.75 6.82 11.89
N SER A 75 7.97 7.27 10.66
CA SER A 75 8.22 8.68 10.37
C SER A 75 7.84 9.06 8.94
N ILE A 76 7.68 10.36 8.68
CA ILE A 76 7.53 10.90 7.31
C ILE A 76 8.91 11.21 6.73
N LYS A 77 9.18 10.61 5.57
CA LYS A 77 10.33 10.95 4.73
C LYS A 77 9.90 11.89 3.62
N ARG A 78 10.59 13.03 3.52
CA ARG A 78 10.47 13.99 2.42
C ARG A 78 11.56 13.73 1.40
N GLY A 79 11.18 13.33 0.19
CA GLY A 79 12.12 13.09 -0.90
C GLY A 79 12.15 14.20 -1.94
N ASN A 80 13.17 14.13 -2.79
CA ASN A 80 13.43 15.10 -3.84
C ASN A 80 12.85 14.71 -5.21
N SER A 81 12.39 13.47 -5.39
CA SER A 81 11.82 12.94 -6.64
C SER A 81 10.29 12.93 -6.65
N TYR A 82 9.68 12.81 -7.84
CA TYR A 82 8.23 12.75 -8.01
C TYR A 82 7.59 11.61 -7.20
N LEU A 83 8.08 10.37 -7.35
CA LEU A 83 7.55 9.19 -6.67
C LEU A 83 7.99 9.07 -5.19
N GLY A 84 9.00 9.84 -4.78
CA GLY A 84 9.51 9.85 -3.42
C GLY A 84 9.14 11.11 -2.64
N ALA A 85 8.23 11.96 -3.15
CA ALA A 85 8.02 13.30 -2.60
C ALA A 85 7.62 13.27 -1.12
N PHE A 86 6.63 12.46 -0.76
CA PHE A 86 6.26 12.15 0.62
C PHE A 86 6.00 10.65 0.77
N SER A 87 6.71 10.01 1.68
CA SER A 87 6.52 8.61 2.02
C SER A 87 6.61 8.38 3.52
N ILE A 88 5.97 7.32 3.99
CA ILE A 88 6.09 6.81 5.35
C ILE A 88 7.22 5.79 5.41
N VAL A 89 8.07 5.93 6.42
CA VAL A 89 9.01 4.90 6.84
C VAL A 89 8.26 3.89 7.70
N ILE A 90 8.45 2.60 7.42
CA ILE A 90 7.69 1.51 8.01
C ILE A 90 8.56 0.73 9.01
N SER A 91 8.00 0.39 10.17
CA SER A 91 8.69 -0.32 11.26
C SER A 91 7.74 -1.25 12.04
N PRO A 92 8.16 -2.39 12.58
CA PRO A 92 9.46 -3.00 12.37
C PRO A 92 9.55 -3.66 10.99
N VAL A 93 10.69 -3.52 10.33
CA VAL A 93 10.94 -4.09 9.00
C VAL A 93 10.87 -5.63 9.01
N SER A 94 11.21 -6.25 10.15
CA SER A 94 11.24 -7.70 10.31
C SER A 94 9.89 -8.39 10.04
N GLU A 95 8.77 -7.71 10.28
CA GLU A 95 7.44 -8.26 10.03
C GLU A 95 7.11 -8.37 8.53
N LEU A 96 7.80 -7.59 7.68
CA LEU A 96 7.60 -7.62 6.22
C LEU A 96 8.59 -8.53 5.50
N MET A 97 9.73 -8.86 6.13
CA MET A 97 10.80 -9.64 5.50
C MET A 97 10.33 -11.03 5.05
N PRO A 98 9.58 -11.83 5.84
CA PRO A 98 9.12 -13.15 5.40
C PRO A 98 8.30 -13.11 4.10
N LEU A 99 7.41 -12.12 3.97
CA LEU A 99 6.62 -11.92 2.75
C LEU A 99 7.51 -11.47 1.58
N HIS A 100 8.40 -10.52 1.82
CA HIS A 100 9.33 -10.02 0.81
C HIS A 100 10.25 -11.12 0.28
N ASP A 101 10.85 -11.91 1.16
CA ASP A 101 11.73 -13.02 0.83
C ASP A 101 10.97 -14.11 0.06
N THR A 102 9.71 -14.40 0.44
CA THR A 102 8.86 -15.36 -0.27
C THR A 102 8.57 -14.91 -1.70
N VAL A 103 8.20 -13.64 -1.88
CA VAL A 103 7.93 -13.07 -3.21
C VAL A 103 9.19 -13.04 -4.07
N THR A 104 10.31 -12.57 -3.53
CA THR A 104 11.58 -12.45 -4.28
C THR A 104 12.15 -13.81 -4.65
N SER A 105 12.14 -14.78 -3.73
CA SER A 105 12.56 -16.15 -4.02
C SER A 105 11.74 -16.79 -5.15
N HIS A 106 10.42 -16.53 -5.18
CA HIS A 106 9.57 -17.01 -6.28
C HIS A 106 9.95 -16.37 -7.62
N LEU A 107 10.24 -15.06 -7.64
CA LEU A 107 10.71 -14.37 -8.84
C LEU A 107 12.08 -14.89 -9.32
N ASP A 108 12.98 -15.20 -8.39
CA ASP A 108 14.31 -15.75 -8.71
C ASP A 108 14.21 -17.14 -9.37
N VAL A 109 13.31 -18.02 -8.88
CA VAL A 109 13.02 -19.31 -9.51
C VAL A 109 12.56 -19.15 -10.97
N LEU A 110 11.78 -18.10 -11.25
CA LEU A 110 11.31 -17.77 -12.59
C LEU A 110 12.33 -16.96 -13.41
N SER A 111 13.52 -16.69 -12.86
CA SER A 111 14.56 -15.86 -13.47
C SER A 111 14.08 -14.44 -13.85
N ILE A 112 13.16 -13.88 -13.06
CA ILE A 112 12.64 -12.53 -13.26
C ILE A 112 13.55 -11.55 -12.51
N SER A 113 14.24 -10.67 -13.24
CA SER A 113 15.05 -9.62 -12.61
C SER A 113 14.15 -8.58 -11.93
N TRP A 114 14.25 -8.47 -10.61
CA TRP A 114 13.46 -7.57 -9.79
C TRP A 114 14.33 -6.53 -9.07
N LYS A 115 13.68 -5.46 -8.61
CA LYS A 115 14.26 -4.36 -7.83
C LYS A 115 13.31 -4.00 -6.69
N SER A 116 13.85 -3.80 -5.49
CA SER A 116 13.08 -3.34 -4.31
C SER A 116 13.68 -2.05 -3.77
N ARG A 117 13.46 -0.95 -4.49
CA ARG A 117 14.11 0.34 -4.17
C ARG A 117 13.45 0.97 -2.95
N SER A 118 14.27 1.28 -1.94
CA SER A 118 13.84 1.97 -0.72
C SER A 118 12.80 1.21 0.10
N PHE A 119 12.71 -0.12 -0.04
CA PHE A 119 11.83 -0.95 0.77
C PHE A 119 12.32 -1.02 2.24
N PRO A 120 11.41 -1.02 3.23
CA PRO A 120 9.97 -0.77 3.12
C PRO A 120 9.62 0.72 3.26
N HIS A 121 8.73 1.21 2.39
CA HIS A 121 8.08 2.51 2.53
C HIS A 121 6.69 2.49 1.89
N MET A 122 5.81 3.39 2.32
CA MET A 122 4.53 3.65 1.67
C MET A 122 4.50 5.10 1.17
N SER A 123 4.28 5.31 -0.12
CA SER A 123 4.10 6.66 -0.65
C SER A 123 2.76 7.24 -0.23
N LEU A 124 2.74 8.51 0.18
CA LEU A 124 1.50 9.24 0.47
C LEU A 124 1.12 10.19 -0.67
N PHE A 125 2.10 10.92 -1.20
CA PHE A 125 1.84 11.91 -2.24
C PHE A 125 2.96 11.91 -3.27
N TYR A 126 2.58 11.95 -4.56
CA TYR A 126 3.50 12.22 -5.66
C TYR A 126 3.37 13.65 -6.13
N ILE A 127 4.49 14.39 -6.12
CA ILE A 127 4.48 15.85 -6.30
C ILE A 127 5.65 16.24 -7.21
N ASP A 128 5.33 16.94 -8.31
CA ASP A 128 6.28 17.31 -9.36
C ASP A 128 7.08 18.59 -9.05
N LYS A 129 6.50 19.54 -8.30
CA LYS A 129 7.11 20.85 -8.02
C LYS A 129 7.55 20.99 -6.54
N PRO A 130 8.75 21.55 -6.25
CA PRO A 130 9.23 21.79 -4.88
C PRO A 130 8.30 22.65 -4.01
N ASP A 131 7.80 23.77 -4.54
CA ASP A 131 6.93 24.70 -3.81
C ASP A 131 5.62 24.04 -3.36
N LYS A 132 5.07 23.12 -4.18
CA LYS A 132 3.89 22.32 -3.84
C LYS A 132 4.17 21.35 -2.68
N ARG A 133 5.37 20.80 -2.59
CA ARG A 133 5.78 19.92 -1.48
C ARG A 133 5.84 20.68 -0.18
N ASP A 134 6.45 21.87 -0.18
CA ASP A 134 6.55 22.70 1.02
C ASP A 134 5.19 23.17 1.53
N ARG A 135 4.29 23.56 0.61
CA ARG A 135 2.91 23.94 0.95
C ARG A 135 2.13 22.78 1.57
N LEU A 136 2.18 21.59 0.95
CA LEU A 136 1.50 20.42 1.50
C LEU A 136 2.04 20.09 2.89
N HIS A 137 3.36 20.09 3.08
CA HIS A 137 3.94 19.80 4.39
C HIS A 137 3.44 20.77 5.47
N ALA A 138 3.47 22.07 5.19
CA ALA A 138 2.97 23.07 6.12
C ALA A 138 1.49 22.84 6.46
N GLU A 139 0.66 22.48 5.47
CA GLU A 139 -0.76 22.19 5.68
C GLU A 139 -1.00 20.93 6.50
N LEU A 140 -0.27 19.84 6.22
CA LEU A 140 -0.37 18.60 7.00
C LEU A 140 -0.01 18.83 8.48
N ILE A 141 1.00 19.65 8.76
CA ILE A 141 1.39 20.00 10.14
C ILE A 141 0.33 20.92 10.79
N ASN A 142 -0.08 21.99 10.09
CA ASN A 142 -1.03 22.97 10.63
C ASN A 142 -2.41 22.36 10.91
N GLU A 143 -2.86 21.45 10.06
CA GLU A 143 -4.11 20.71 10.25
C GLU A 143 -3.94 19.46 11.14
N ARG A 144 -2.74 19.24 11.69
CA ARG A 144 -2.43 18.10 12.56
C ARG A 144 -2.76 16.75 11.90
N ARG A 145 -2.54 16.64 10.59
CA ARG A 145 -2.74 15.43 9.78
C ARG A 145 -1.64 14.42 9.94
N ILE A 146 -0.44 14.88 10.31
CA ILE A 146 0.72 14.06 10.66
C ILE A 146 1.21 14.51 12.03
N GLN A 147 1.30 13.58 12.97
CA GLN A 147 1.67 13.84 14.37
C GLN A 147 2.50 12.67 14.91
N GLY A 148 3.29 12.92 15.96
CA GLY A 148 4.06 11.89 16.68
C GLY A 148 5.54 11.86 16.30
N ASP A 149 6.38 11.73 17.33
CA ASP A 149 7.84 11.74 17.20
C ASP A 149 8.43 10.31 17.11
N GLU A 150 7.78 9.32 17.76
CA GLU A 150 8.22 7.90 17.79
C GLU A 150 7.23 6.94 17.13
N CYS A 151 5.96 7.31 17.07
CA CYS A 151 4.91 6.57 16.36
C CYS A 151 4.10 7.57 15.55
N LEU A 152 4.28 7.54 14.24
CA LEU A 152 3.61 8.45 13.34
C LEU A 152 2.12 8.11 13.32
N MET A 153 1.31 9.08 13.75
CA MET A 153 -0.13 9.06 13.61
C MET A 153 -0.53 9.91 12.42
N LEU A 154 -1.32 9.30 11.53
CA LEU A 154 -1.95 10.00 10.42
C LEU A 154 -3.43 10.20 10.71
N THR A 155 -3.95 11.39 10.41
CA THR A 155 -5.35 11.74 10.69
C THR A 155 -6.05 12.16 9.41
N ALA A 156 -6.80 11.24 8.79
CA ALA A 156 -7.59 11.51 7.60
C ALA A 156 -8.83 12.39 7.92
N SER A 157 -9.38 12.24 9.13
CA SER A 157 -10.38 13.12 9.73
C SER A 157 -10.40 12.94 11.24
N LEU A 158 -11.13 13.79 11.98
CA LEU A 158 -11.20 13.75 13.45
C LEU A 158 -11.56 12.38 14.05
N SER A 159 -12.17 11.48 13.26
CA SER A 159 -12.56 10.13 13.68
C SER A 159 -11.81 9.02 12.93
N MET A 160 -10.79 9.34 12.15
CA MET A 160 -10.04 8.38 11.32
C MET A 160 -8.55 8.63 11.50
N GLU A 161 -8.03 8.05 12.58
CA GLU A 161 -6.60 7.99 12.88
C GLU A 161 -6.05 6.62 12.49
N VAL A 162 -4.86 6.61 11.91
CA VAL A 162 -4.17 5.39 11.49
C VAL A 162 -2.69 5.49 11.82
N THR A 163 -2.20 4.49 12.55
CA THR A 163 -0.80 4.36 13.01
C THR A 163 -0.16 3.06 12.52
N THR A 164 -0.94 2.22 11.86
CA THR A 164 -0.59 0.85 11.48
C THR A 164 -0.96 0.58 10.03
N PHE A 165 -0.35 -0.48 9.52
CA PHE A 165 -0.63 -1.07 8.22
C PHE A 165 -0.68 -2.58 8.39
N THR A 166 -1.85 -3.15 8.18
CA THR A 166 -2.11 -4.59 8.22
C THR A 166 -2.17 -5.10 6.79
N GLY A 167 -1.13 -5.80 6.32
CA GLY A 167 -1.08 -6.31 4.96
C GLY A 167 -2.14 -7.39 4.73
N SER A 168 -3.18 -7.06 3.96
CA SER A 168 -4.36 -7.91 3.78
C SER A 168 -4.38 -8.61 2.42
N GLU A 169 -3.76 -8.01 1.41
CA GLU A 169 -3.70 -8.51 0.04
C GLU A 169 -2.35 -8.20 -0.60
N ILE A 170 -1.96 -9.02 -1.57
CA ILE A 170 -0.91 -8.68 -2.53
C ILE A 170 -1.51 -8.48 -3.93
N TRP A 171 -1.09 -7.41 -4.61
CA TRP A 171 -1.61 -7.05 -5.92
C TRP A 171 -0.47 -7.03 -6.95
N LEU A 172 -0.72 -7.60 -8.12
CA LEU A 172 0.12 -7.42 -9.30
C LEU A 172 -0.41 -6.22 -10.10
N VAL A 173 0.45 -5.25 -10.39
CA VAL A 173 0.07 -3.99 -11.03
C VAL A 173 0.93 -3.68 -12.24
N ASP A 174 0.30 -3.26 -13.33
CA ASP A 174 0.95 -2.63 -14.49
C ASP A 174 1.18 -1.15 -14.20
N CYS A 175 2.45 -0.76 -14.11
CA CYS A 175 2.89 0.61 -13.84
C CYS A 175 3.63 1.25 -15.04
N MET A 176 3.41 0.75 -16.26
CA MET A 176 4.05 1.24 -17.50
C MET A 176 3.52 2.61 -17.94
N CYS A 177 2.27 2.93 -17.59
CA CYS A 177 1.67 4.23 -17.88
C CYS A 177 1.93 5.25 -16.75
N SER A 178 1.37 6.45 -16.89
CA SER A 178 1.32 7.43 -15.80
C SER A 178 0.57 6.87 -14.59
N VAL A 179 0.84 7.39 -13.40
CA VAL A 179 0.28 6.87 -12.12
C VAL A 179 -1.25 6.76 -12.16
N LYS A 180 -1.94 7.77 -12.70
CA LYS A 180 -3.41 7.78 -12.85
C LYS A 180 -3.96 6.67 -13.76
N ARG A 181 -3.09 5.97 -14.48
CA ARG A 181 -3.38 4.92 -15.45
C ARG A 181 -2.75 3.58 -15.06
N TRP A 182 -2.21 3.46 -13.85
CA TRP A 182 -1.78 2.18 -13.34
C TRP A 182 -2.97 1.24 -13.23
N GLN A 183 -2.77 -0.03 -13.56
CA GLN A 183 -3.83 -1.02 -13.64
C GLN A 183 -3.50 -2.23 -12.77
N VAL A 184 -4.40 -2.56 -11.85
CA VAL A 184 -4.34 -3.82 -11.11
C VAL A 184 -4.68 -4.96 -12.07
N ILE A 185 -3.75 -5.90 -12.22
CA ILE A 185 -3.91 -7.09 -13.07
C ILE A 185 -4.55 -8.22 -12.25
N VAL A 186 -4.02 -8.49 -11.06
CA VAL A 186 -4.47 -9.57 -10.17
C VAL A 186 -4.40 -9.10 -8.72
N LYS A 187 -5.38 -9.52 -7.90
CA LYS A 187 -5.38 -9.36 -6.45
C LYS A 187 -5.43 -10.74 -5.80
N ARG A 188 -4.66 -10.92 -4.73
CA ARG A 188 -4.67 -12.14 -3.93
C ARG A 188 -4.74 -11.80 -2.45
N SER A 189 -5.69 -12.38 -1.74
CA SER A 189 -5.79 -12.21 -0.29
C SER A 189 -4.68 -12.95 0.45
N LEU A 190 -4.13 -12.30 1.48
CA LEU A 190 -3.24 -12.93 2.47
C LEU A 190 -4.04 -13.52 3.64
N VAL A 191 -5.32 -13.18 3.76
CA VAL A 191 -6.20 -13.75 4.78
C VAL A 191 -6.71 -15.08 4.27
N SER A 192 -6.44 -16.17 5.00
CA SER A 192 -7.01 -17.46 4.66
C SER A 192 -8.55 -17.35 4.69
N PRO A 193 -9.28 -17.84 3.66
CA PRO A 193 -10.73 -17.85 3.71
C PRO A 193 -11.16 -18.64 4.94
N ALA A 194 -12.01 -18.03 5.78
CA ALA A 194 -12.56 -18.71 6.94
C ALA A 194 -13.17 -20.06 6.48
N PRO A 195 -12.92 -21.17 7.20
CA PRO A 195 -13.55 -22.43 6.87
C PRO A 195 -15.07 -22.24 6.82
N PRO A 196 -15.77 -22.85 5.84
CA PRO A 196 -17.21 -22.67 5.69
C PRO A 196 -17.90 -23.02 7.02
N SER A 197 -18.69 -22.08 7.53
CA SER A 197 -19.45 -22.27 8.76
C SER A 197 -20.33 -23.51 8.59
N LEU A 198 -20.10 -24.54 9.41
CA LEU A 198 -20.97 -25.70 9.48
C LEU A 198 -22.38 -25.20 9.78
N LEU A 199 -23.25 -25.26 8.78
CA LEU A 199 -24.68 -25.04 8.94
C LEU A 199 -25.16 -25.96 10.06
N LYS A 200 -25.73 -25.37 11.12
CA LYS A 200 -26.39 -26.12 12.19
C LYS A 200 -27.47 -26.99 11.53
N GLU A 201 -27.29 -28.30 11.59
CA GLU A 201 -28.35 -29.25 11.26
C GLU A 201 -29.56 -28.95 12.17
N GLU A 202 -30.66 -28.52 11.55
CA GLU A 202 -31.94 -28.41 12.23
C GLU A 202 -32.41 -29.82 12.61
N ILE A 203 -32.48 -30.07 13.91
CA ILE A 203 -33.05 -31.29 14.48
C ILE A 203 -34.57 -31.31 14.16
N PRO A 204 -35.11 -32.34 13.50
CA PRO A 204 -36.54 -32.41 13.21
C PRO A 204 -37.34 -32.55 14.50
N GLN A 205 -38.20 -31.57 14.79
CA GLN A 205 -39.19 -31.71 15.85
C GLN A 205 -40.24 -32.76 15.46
N LYS A 206 -40.33 -33.82 16.26
CA LYS A 206 -41.43 -34.80 16.24
C LYS A 206 -42.77 -34.11 16.50
N GLN A 207 -43.72 -34.26 15.58
CA GLN A 207 -45.12 -34.00 15.84
C GLN A 207 -45.73 -35.18 16.63
N THR A 208 -46.31 -34.86 17.79
CA THR A 208 -47.25 -35.69 18.57
C THR A 208 -48.60 -35.80 17.89
#